data_AF-A0A7V8XZ02-F1
#
_entry.id   AF-A0A7V8XZ02-F1
#
_cell.length_a   1.000
_cell.length_b   1.000
_cell.length_c   1.000
_cell.angle_alpha   90.00
_cell.angle_beta   90.00
_cell.angle_gamma   90.00
#
_symmetry.space_group_name_H-M   'P 1'
#
loop_
_entity.id
_entity.type
_entity.pdbx_description
1 polymer ?
#
loop_
_entity_poly.entity_id
_entity_poly.type
_entity_poly.pdbx_seq_one_letter_code
_entity_poly.pdbx_strand_id
1 'polypeptide(L)'
;MPRISAFARLANGNVTPDRVIEGQDTNLSRTMHGLAYDTAHDEIIVPVALSGAVLVFRGGATGNEPPVRVIQGLKTRLIRPHTANVDPVSGEIVVGDPSARAVLVFDRLANGDVAPRRMITGPKTQFREIVGVASDTPNNAILVASRAPGGPNGIFVFDRLAEGDVAPKRTISGPMTGVLGRFRQLSVDPERGKIYLAVQSFRAQQPTPQKAADLYTNEASLKKLRAAEGLQRGEVGQRAGAVKIPRLLEAGFIGVWDINDDGDVPPRMIIRGPESRSTGFGGVAFNPADGEVYGVGGGINGFLTYLLPQFFEKPSVRTSAGR
;
A
#
# COMPACT_ATOMS: atom_id res chain seq x y z
N MET A 1 13.14 -4.96 20.05
CA MET A 1 12.36 -6.20 19.93
C MET A 1 11.31 -6.00 18.84
N PRO A 2 11.00 -6.99 17.98
CA PRO A 2 9.82 -6.93 17.12
C PRO A 2 8.57 -6.75 17.97
N ARG A 3 7.68 -5.84 17.58
CA ARG A 3 6.45 -5.55 18.31
C ARG A 3 5.35 -5.02 17.41
N ILE A 4 4.12 -5.17 17.85
CA ILE A 4 2.94 -4.45 17.34
C ILE A 4 2.51 -3.48 18.43
N SER A 5 2.33 -2.21 18.06
CA SER A 5 1.92 -1.15 18.99
C SER A 5 0.58 -0.58 18.56
N ALA A 6 -0.34 -0.46 19.50
CA ALA A 6 -1.61 0.25 19.32
C ALA A 6 -1.60 1.55 20.13
N PHE A 7 -2.15 2.59 19.54
CA PHE A 7 -2.23 3.93 20.11
C PHE A 7 -3.68 4.40 20.05
N ALA A 8 -4.10 5.24 21.00
CA ALA A 8 -5.37 5.91 20.94
C ALA A 8 -5.53 6.66 19.60
N ARG A 9 -6.72 6.59 19.01
CA ARG A 9 -7.00 7.19 17.70
C ARG A 9 -6.66 8.69 17.64
N LEU A 10 -6.92 9.42 18.71
CA LEU A 10 -6.67 10.86 18.82
C LEU A 10 -5.33 11.20 19.47
N ALA A 11 -4.44 10.21 19.61
CA ALA A 11 -3.10 10.43 20.13
C ALA A 11 -2.34 11.45 19.26
N ASN A 12 -1.65 12.39 19.90
CA ASN A 12 -0.86 13.41 19.22
C ASN A 12 0.48 13.61 19.93
N GLY A 13 1.55 13.74 19.14
CA GLY A 13 2.92 13.89 19.63
C GLY A 13 3.57 12.56 20.02
N ASN A 14 4.55 12.63 20.93
CA ASN A 14 5.32 11.47 21.38
C ASN A 14 4.62 10.78 22.56
N VAL A 15 3.58 10.00 22.26
CA VAL A 15 2.83 9.24 23.26
C VAL A 15 3.32 7.79 23.37
N THR A 16 3.18 7.19 24.55
CA THR A 16 3.38 5.76 24.72
C THR A 16 2.21 4.98 24.09
N PRO A 17 2.44 3.77 23.54
CA PRO A 17 1.35 2.90 23.10
C PRO A 17 0.45 2.50 24.28
N ASP A 18 -0.86 2.43 24.05
CA ASP A 18 -1.82 1.91 25.03
C ASP A 18 -1.71 0.39 25.17
N ARG A 19 -1.24 -0.26 24.10
CA ARG A 19 -1.10 -1.71 24.02
C ARG A 19 0.09 -2.08 23.16
N VAL A 20 0.82 -3.09 23.62
CA VAL A 20 1.98 -3.64 22.92
C VAL A 20 1.87 -5.16 22.90
N ILE A 21 2.06 -5.76 21.73
CA ILE A 21 2.25 -7.21 21.54
C ILE A 21 3.73 -7.41 21.23
N GLU A 22 4.45 -8.07 22.13
CA GLU A 22 5.88 -8.31 22.01
C GLU A 22 6.36 -9.45 22.91
N GLY A 23 7.43 -10.13 22.53
CA GLY A 23 8.03 -11.22 23.30
C GLY A 23 8.24 -12.46 22.44
N GLN A 24 8.88 -13.50 22.99
CA GLN A 24 9.24 -14.69 22.22
C GLN A 24 8.01 -15.51 21.80
N ASP A 25 7.01 -15.64 22.67
CA ASP A 25 5.82 -16.48 22.41
C ASP A 25 4.92 -15.89 21.33
N THR A 26 5.06 -14.59 21.05
CA THR A 26 4.36 -13.92 19.95
C THR A 26 4.78 -14.45 18.58
N ASN A 27 5.91 -15.12 18.44
CA ASN A 27 6.50 -15.54 17.17
C ASN A 27 6.78 -14.39 16.19
N LEU A 28 6.70 -13.13 16.64
CA LEU A 28 7.05 -11.97 15.82
C LEU A 28 8.55 -12.01 15.50
N SER A 29 8.89 -11.77 14.23
CA SER A 29 10.29 -11.70 13.81
C SER A 29 10.66 -10.31 13.32
N ARG A 30 11.97 -10.07 13.20
CA ARG A 30 12.48 -8.88 12.49
C ARG A 30 12.00 -8.93 11.04
N THR A 31 11.63 -7.77 10.48
CA THR A 31 11.25 -7.62 9.04
C THR A 31 9.80 -8.02 8.71
N MET A 32 8.83 -7.44 9.42
CA MET A 32 7.41 -7.44 9.02
C MET A 32 7.16 -6.22 8.12
N HIS A 33 6.53 -6.43 6.96
CA HIS A 33 6.38 -5.41 5.92
C HIS A 33 4.94 -4.97 5.65
N GLY A 34 3.98 -5.63 6.26
CA GLY A 34 2.57 -5.32 6.21
C GLY A 34 1.86 -5.84 7.46
N LEU A 35 0.62 -5.41 7.63
CA LEU A 35 -0.29 -5.83 8.70
C LEU A 35 -1.71 -5.56 8.18
N ALA A 36 -2.62 -6.49 8.42
CA ALA A 36 -4.05 -6.29 8.16
C ALA A 36 -4.83 -6.46 9.46
N TYR A 37 -5.99 -5.80 9.54
CA TYR A 37 -6.90 -5.92 10.67
C TYR A 37 -8.28 -6.31 10.15
N ASP A 38 -8.80 -7.41 10.67
CA ASP A 38 -10.16 -7.89 10.43
C ASP A 38 -11.08 -7.23 11.46
N THR A 39 -11.73 -6.14 11.05
CA THR A 39 -12.67 -5.40 11.91
C THR A 39 -13.91 -6.22 12.27
N ALA A 40 -14.33 -7.16 11.41
CA ALA A 40 -15.55 -7.95 11.63
C ALA A 40 -15.34 -9.03 12.70
N HIS A 41 -14.12 -9.51 12.85
CA HIS A 41 -13.79 -10.60 13.77
C HIS A 41 -12.82 -10.21 14.89
N ASP A 42 -12.40 -8.94 14.95
CA ASP A 42 -11.38 -8.42 15.86
C ASP A 42 -10.10 -9.27 15.80
N GLU A 43 -9.40 -9.28 14.66
CA GLU A 43 -8.15 -10.04 14.52
C GLU A 43 -7.07 -9.29 13.72
N ILE A 44 -5.81 -9.52 14.06
CA ILE A 44 -4.64 -8.92 13.43
C ILE A 44 -3.90 -10.00 12.63
N ILE A 45 -3.70 -9.76 11.34
CA ILE A 45 -3.01 -10.67 10.42
C ILE A 45 -1.63 -10.11 10.09
N VAL A 46 -0.59 -10.88 10.34
CA VAL A 46 0.80 -10.44 10.25
C VAL A 46 1.60 -11.39 9.35
N PRO A 47 2.01 -10.97 8.14
CA PRO A 47 2.96 -11.72 7.34
C PRO A 47 4.37 -11.63 7.94
N VAL A 48 5.00 -12.78 8.12
CA VAL A 48 6.33 -12.93 8.70
C VAL A 48 7.29 -13.50 7.67
N ALA A 49 7.98 -12.58 6.98
CA ALA A 49 8.81 -12.84 5.82
C ALA A 49 9.89 -13.91 6.07
N LEU A 50 10.65 -13.79 7.16
CA LEU A 50 11.80 -14.67 7.42
C LEU A 50 11.40 -16.09 7.84
N SER A 51 10.18 -16.27 8.34
CA SER A 51 9.68 -17.57 8.80
C SER A 51 8.80 -18.26 7.75
N GLY A 52 8.52 -17.60 6.62
CA GLY A 52 7.55 -18.13 5.64
C GLY A 52 6.17 -18.35 6.26
N ALA A 53 5.72 -17.43 7.12
CA ALA A 53 4.53 -17.63 7.94
C ALA A 53 3.55 -16.46 7.87
N VAL A 54 2.28 -16.73 8.17
CA VAL A 54 1.28 -15.72 8.52
C VAL A 54 0.79 -16.00 9.92
N LEU A 55 0.92 -15.01 10.81
CA LEU A 55 0.42 -15.08 12.17
C LEU A 55 -0.93 -14.39 12.24
N VAL A 56 -1.84 -14.93 13.02
CA VAL A 56 -3.11 -14.30 13.35
C VAL A 56 -3.20 -14.14 14.86
N PHE A 57 -3.40 -12.92 15.33
CA PHE A 57 -3.65 -12.60 16.73
C PHE A 57 -5.10 -12.20 16.92
N ARG A 58 -5.66 -12.42 18.11
CA ARG A 58 -6.85 -11.69 18.52
C ARG A 58 -6.56 -10.19 18.54
N GLY A 59 -7.54 -9.39 18.17
CA GLY A 59 -7.39 -7.95 18.07
C GLY A 59 -7.17 -7.31 19.44
N GLY A 60 -7.68 -7.93 20.51
CA GLY A 60 -7.35 -7.60 21.91
C GLY A 60 -5.96 -8.02 22.42
N ALA A 61 -5.10 -8.67 21.63
CA ALA A 61 -3.86 -9.29 22.14
C ALA A 61 -2.90 -8.30 22.80
N THR A 62 -2.20 -8.71 23.85
CA THR A 62 -1.27 -7.86 24.60
C THR A 62 -0.13 -8.64 25.25
N GLY A 63 1.00 -7.98 25.48
CA GLY A 63 2.19 -8.57 26.08
C GLY A 63 2.78 -9.67 25.20
N ASN A 64 3.29 -10.72 25.85
CA ASN A 64 3.91 -11.89 25.23
C ASN A 64 2.89 -12.98 24.90
N GLU A 65 1.76 -12.58 24.33
CA GLU A 65 0.70 -13.52 23.99
C GLU A 65 0.94 -14.20 22.63
N PRO A 66 0.76 -15.52 22.53
CA PRO A 66 0.92 -16.23 21.26
C PRO A 66 -0.20 -15.93 20.25
N PRO A 67 0.07 -16.08 18.95
CA PRO A 67 -0.96 -15.98 17.92
C PRO A 67 -2.01 -17.09 18.07
N VAL A 68 -3.27 -16.78 17.79
CA VAL A 68 -4.38 -17.74 17.80
C VAL A 68 -4.31 -18.72 16.62
N ARG A 69 -3.66 -18.33 15.51
CA ARG A 69 -3.38 -19.19 14.36
C ARG A 69 -2.03 -18.87 13.73
N VAL A 70 -1.37 -19.90 13.22
CA VAL A 70 -0.10 -19.80 12.50
C VAL A 70 -0.23 -20.61 11.21
N ILE A 71 -0.21 -19.92 10.06
CA ILE A 71 -0.16 -20.56 8.75
C ILE A 71 1.31 -20.65 8.35
N GLN A 72 1.89 -21.84 8.40
CA GLN A 72 3.31 -22.07 8.13
C GLN A 72 3.56 -23.52 7.74
N GLY A 73 4.50 -23.73 6.82
CA GLY A 73 4.95 -25.06 6.41
C GLY A 73 5.04 -25.19 4.89
N LEU A 74 5.52 -26.34 4.41
CA LEU A 74 5.80 -26.54 2.98
C LEU A 74 4.53 -26.60 2.12
N LYS A 75 3.42 -27.12 2.66
CA LYS A 75 2.13 -27.17 1.94
C LYS A 75 1.54 -25.78 1.73
N THR A 76 1.86 -24.82 2.60
CA THR A 76 1.41 -23.43 2.44
C THR A 76 1.96 -22.77 1.18
N ARG A 77 3.10 -23.23 0.66
CA ARG A 77 3.85 -22.62 -0.44
C ARG A 77 4.33 -21.18 -0.16
N LEU A 78 4.23 -20.71 1.08
CA LEU A 78 4.81 -19.45 1.51
C LEU A 78 6.34 -19.57 1.50
N ILE A 79 7.02 -18.57 0.96
CA ILE A 79 8.49 -18.47 0.95
C ILE A 79 8.93 -17.26 1.75
N ARG A 80 8.43 -16.08 1.41
CA ARG A 80 8.75 -14.81 2.06
C ARG A 80 7.57 -13.84 1.96
N PRO A 81 6.47 -14.10 2.68
CA PRO A 81 5.28 -13.24 2.62
C PRO A 81 5.62 -11.83 3.13
N HIS A 82 5.28 -10.82 2.33
CA HIS A 82 5.58 -9.42 2.65
C HIS A 82 4.35 -8.62 3.04
N THR A 83 3.20 -8.98 2.48
CA THR A 83 1.95 -8.24 2.63
C THR A 83 0.81 -9.25 2.74
N ALA A 84 -0.19 -8.90 3.53
CA ALA A 84 -1.41 -9.67 3.67
C ALA A 84 -2.59 -8.72 3.72
N ASN A 85 -3.75 -9.20 3.29
CA ASN A 85 -5.04 -8.56 3.44
C ASN A 85 -6.07 -9.63 3.85
N VAL A 86 -7.15 -9.21 4.50
CA VAL A 86 -8.24 -10.07 4.91
C VAL A 86 -9.52 -9.62 4.22
N ASP A 87 -10.23 -10.57 3.64
CA ASP A 87 -11.59 -10.40 3.14
C ASP A 87 -12.54 -11.11 4.11
N PRO A 88 -13.17 -10.39 5.06
CA PRO A 88 -14.09 -11.00 6.00
C PRO A 88 -15.40 -11.44 5.33
N VAL A 89 -15.76 -10.87 4.17
CA VAL A 89 -17.00 -11.20 3.45
C VAL A 89 -16.88 -12.56 2.77
N SER A 90 -15.74 -12.84 2.13
CA SER A 90 -15.48 -14.14 1.52
C SER A 90 -14.81 -15.16 2.46
N GLY A 91 -14.36 -14.72 3.63
CA GLY A 91 -13.66 -15.57 4.59
C GLY A 91 -12.27 -15.98 4.09
N GLU A 92 -11.50 -15.02 3.59
CA GLU A 92 -10.21 -15.27 2.95
C GLU A 92 -9.08 -14.41 3.52
N ILE A 93 -7.87 -14.98 3.58
CA ILE A 93 -6.62 -14.24 3.80
C ILE A 93 -5.85 -14.26 2.48
N VAL A 94 -5.61 -13.08 1.92
CA VAL A 94 -4.87 -12.88 0.67
C VAL A 94 -3.45 -12.45 1.00
N VAL A 95 -2.45 -13.23 0.57
CA VAL A 95 -1.04 -13.04 0.92
C VAL A 95 -0.23 -12.78 -0.34
N GLY A 96 0.52 -11.69 -0.36
CA GLY A 96 1.47 -11.39 -1.41
C GLY A 96 2.87 -11.84 -1.04
N ASP A 97 3.42 -12.76 -1.84
CA ASP A 97 4.77 -13.32 -1.64
C ASP A 97 5.67 -12.99 -2.85
N PRO A 98 6.60 -12.02 -2.70
CA PRO A 98 7.52 -11.65 -3.78
C PRO A 98 8.55 -12.73 -4.12
N SER A 99 8.90 -13.63 -3.19
CA SER A 99 9.84 -14.71 -3.48
C SER A 99 9.16 -15.85 -4.23
N ALA A 100 7.93 -16.19 -3.87
CA ALA A 100 7.11 -17.13 -4.61
C ALA A 100 6.59 -16.53 -5.94
N ARG A 101 6.65 -15.20 -6.10
CA ARG A 101 6.01 -14.45 -7.20
C ARG A 101 4.56 -14.88 -7.36
N ALA A 102 3.86 -14.91 -6.24
CA ALA A 102 2.51 -15.42 -6.17
C ALA A 102 1.67 -14.61 -5.19
N VAL A 103 0.38 -14.56 -5.49
CA VAL A 103 -0.65 -14.23 -4.51
C VAL A 103 -1.27 -15.55 -4.06
N LEU A 104 -1.15 -15.85 -2.77
CA LEU A 104 -1.69 -17.05 -2.15
C LEU A 104 -2.95 -16.68 -1.38
N VAL A 105 -4.05 -17.40 -1.60
CA VAL A 105 -5.30 -17.17 -0.89
C VAL A 105 -5.57 -18.34 0.04
N PHE A 106 -5.71 -18.07 1.32
CA PHE A 106 -6.04 -19.06 2.35
C PHE A 106 -7.46 -18.84 2.85
N ASP A 107 -8.05 -19.88 3.43
CA ASP A 107 -9.23 -19.70 4.27
C ASP A 107 -8.89 -18.82 5.47
N ARG A 108 -9.80 -17.95 5.89
CA ARG A 108 -9.61 -17.04 7.03
C ARG A 108 -9.27 -17.78 8.34
N LEU A 109 -9.80 -18.99 8.52
CA LEU A 109 -9.58 -19.84 9.67
C LEU A 109 -8.44 -20.86 9.46
N ALA A 110 -7.68 -20.75 8.37
CA ALA A 110 -6.52 -21.60 8.10
C ALA A 110 -5.53 -21.59 9.28
N ASN A 111 -5.04 -22.77 9.63
CA ASN A 111 -4.08 -22.96 10.72
C ASN A 111 -3.17 -24.17 10.42
N GLY A 112 -1.89 -24.04 10.73
CA GLY A 112 -0.87 -25.06 10.46
C GLY A 112 -0.36 -25.09 9.02
N ASP A 113 0.17 -26.25 8.62
CA ASP A 113 0.71 -26.51 7.29
C ASP A 113 -0.42 -26.92 6.32
N VAL A 114 -1.17 -25.92 5.87
CA VAL A 114 -2.33 -26.10 4.98
C VAL A 114 -2.07 -25.52 3.60
N ALA A 115 -2.58 -26.17 2.55
CA ALA A 115 -2.47 -25.65 1.19
C ALA A 115 -3.33 -24.38 1.00
N PRO A 116 -2.89 -23.42 0.16
CA PRO A 116 -3.74 -22.30 -0.22
C PRO A 116 -4.96 -22.82 -0.99
N ARG A 117 -6.11 -22.14 -0.80
CA ARG A 117 -7.35 -22.41 -1.56
C ARG A 117 -7.15 -22.19 -3.06
N ARG A 118 -6.41 -21.14 -3.40
CA ARG A 118 -6.00 -20.83 -4.77
C ARG A 118 -4.73 -20.01 -4.76
N MET A 119 -4.05 -20.02 -5.90
CA MET A 119 -2.79 -19.29 -6.08
C MET A 119 -2.80 -18.62 -7.46
N ILE A 120 -2.55 -17.32 -7.50
CA ILE A 120 -2.34 -16.56 -8.73
C ILE A 120 -0.82 -16.48 -8.93
N THR A 121 -0.31 -17.07 -9.99
CA THR A 121 1.14 -17.10 -10.28
C THR A 121 1.41 -17.39 -11.74
N GLY A 122 2.63 -17.12 -12.20
CA GLY A 122 3.07 -17.44 -13.55
C GLY A 122 3.33 -16.21 -14.41
N PRO A 123 3.89 -16.39 -15.61
CA PRO A 123 4.35 -15.28 -16.44
C PRO A 123 3.27 -14.28 -16.88
N LYS A 124 2.03 -14.73 -17.12
CA LYS A 124 0.92 -13.86 -17.55
C LYS A 124 0.44 -12.92 -16.45
N THR A 125 0.68 -13.27 -15.19
CA THR A 125 0.36 -12.41 -14.04
C THR A 125 1.20 -11.13 -14.01
N GLN A 126 2.34 -11.14 -14.71
CA GLN A 126 3.34 -10.07 -14.72
C GLN A 126 3.97 -9.78 -13.34
N PHE A 127 3.79 -10.67 -12.35
CA PHE A 127 4.35 -10.49 -11.02
C PHE A 127 5.87 -10.45 -11.03
N ARG A 128 6.41 -9.46 -10.32
CA ARG A 128 7.84 -9.28 -10.08
C ARG A 128 8.11 -9.22 -8.59
N GLU A 129 8.14 -8.03 -8.00
CA GLU A 129 8.17 -7.83 -6.54
C GLU A 129 6.78 -7.44 -6.08
N ILE A 130 6.04 -8.34 -5.44
CA ILE A 130 4.74 -8.04 -4.83
C ILE A 130 5.01 -7.28 -3.52
N VAL A 131 4.43 -6.09 -3.39
CA VAL A 131 4.67 -5.19 -2.25
C VAL A 131 3.40 -4.81 -1.50
N GLY A 132 2.23 -4.99 -2.12
CA GLY A 132 0.92 -4.76 -1.51
C GLY A 132 -0.14 -5.62 -2.18
N VAL A 133 -1.11 -6.07 -1.40
CA VAL A 133 -2.31 -6.77 -1.87
C VAL A 133 -3.54 -6.19 -1.17
N ALA A 134 -4.66 -6.15 -1.87
CA ALA A 134 -5.97 -5.90 -1.25
C ALA A 134 -7.07 -6.66 -1.98
N SER A 135 -8.16 -6.95 -1.27
CA SER A 135 -9.37 -7.57 -1.79
C SER A 135 -10.50 -6.54 -1.84
N ASP A 136 -11.29 -6.60 -2.90
CA ASP A 136 -12.50 -5.80 -3.07
C ASP A 136 -13.63 -6.73 -3.53
N THR A 137 -14.36 -7.26 -2.54
CA THR A 137 -15.44 -8.24 -2.75
C THR A 137 -16.61 -7.64 -3.55
N PRO A 138 -17.11 -6.43 -3.23
CA PRO A 138 -18.17 -5.78 -4.00
C PRO A 138 -17.83 -5.58 -5.49
N ASN A 139 -16.57 -5.29 -5.82
CA ASN A 139 -16.12 -5.08 -7.21
C ASN A 139 -15.46 -6.31 -7.84
N ASN A 140 -15.60 -7.49 -7.21
CA ASN A 140 -15.02 -8.78 -7.62
C ASN A 140 -13.56 -8.65 -8.07
N ALA A 141 -12.71 -8.08 -7.22
CA ALA A 141 -11.31 -7.81 -7.55
C ALA A 141 -10.32 -8.21 -6.44
N ILE A 142 -9.15 -8.67 -6.88
CA ILE A 142 -7.92 -8.64 -6.07
C ILE A 142 -6.96 -7.66 -6.73
N LEU A 143 -6.43 -6.73 -5.95
CA LEU A 143 -5.46 -5.74 -6.38
C LEU A 143 -4.08 -6.13 -5.89
N VAL A 144 -3.09 -6.03 -6.77
CA VAL A 144 -1.71 -6.37 -6.48
C VAL A 144 -0.81 -5.22 -6.91
N ALA A 145 -0.15 -4.60 -5.95
CA ALA A 145 0.92 -3.65 -6.24
C ALA A 145 2.20 -4.46 -6.48
N SER A 146 2.70 -4.42 -7.72
CA SER A 146 3.94 -5.10 -8.09
C SER A 146 4.90 -4.18 -8.83
N ARG A 147 6.20 -4.32 -8.52
CA ARG A 147 7.26 -3.51 -9.09
C ARG A 147 8.47 -4.34 -9.52
N ALA A 148 9.24 -3.83 -10.47
CA ALA A 148 10.53 -4.35 -10.88
C ALA A 148 11.49 -3.23 -11.28
N PRO A 149 12.80 -3.39 -11.02
CA PRO A 149 13.81 -2.61 -11.72
C PRO A 149 13.67 -2.81 -13.23
N GLY A 150 13.27 -1.77 -13.97
CA GLY A 150 13.13 -1.81 -15.43
C GLY A 150 11.98 -2.66 -15.98
N GLY A 151 11.05 -3.11 -15.14
CA GLY A 151 9.84 -3.85 -15.55
C GLY A 151 8.55 -3.05 -15.33
N PRO A 152 7.38 -3.62 -15.66
CA PRO A 152 6.10 -2.94 -15.43
C PRO A 152 5.91 -2.72 -13.92
N ASN A 153 5.68 -1.46 -13.57
CA ASN A 153 5.44 -1.00 -12.21
C ASN A 153 4.00 -0.51 -12.12
N GLY A 154 3.23 -1.04 -11.18
CA GLY A 154 1.95 -0.46 -10.86
C GLY A 154 1.00 -1.37 -10.11
N ILE A 155 -0.28 -1.13 -10.32
CA ILE A 155 -1.38 -1.84 -9.69
C ILE A 155 -2.01 -2.75 -10.74
N PHE A 156 -1.92 -4.04 -10.48
CA PHE A 156 -2.49 -5.10 -11.31
C PHE A 156 -3.78 -5.55 -10.66
N VAL A 157 -4.88 -5.47 -11.40
CA VAL A 157 -6.20 -5.88 -10.92
C VAL A 157 -6.53 -7.23 -11.53
N PHE A 158 -6.91 -8.20 -10.71
CA PHE A 158 -7.35 -9.53 -11.13
C PHE A 158 -8.82 -9.73 -10.78
N ASP A 159 -9.45 -10.74 -11.38
CA ASP A 159 -10.71 -11.27 -10.85
C ASP A 159 -10.48 -11.80 -9.42
N ARG A 160 -11.47 -11.64 -8.53
CA ARG A 160 -11.36 -12.12 -7.15
C ARG A 160 -11.11 -13.63 -7.08
N LEU A 161 -11.70 -14.39 -8.01
CA LEU A 161 -11.62 -15.85 -8.08
C LEU A 161 -10.54 -16.33 -9.06
N ALA A 162 -9.67 -15.43 -9.53
CA ALA A 162 -8.53 -15.78 -10.38
C ALA A 162 -7.67 -16.88 -9.75
N GLU A 163 -7.23 -17.82 -10.58
CA GLU A 163 -6.34 -18.93 -10.21
C GLU A 163 -5.39 -19.25 -11.36
N GLY A 164 -4.15 -19.62 -11.02
CA GLY A 164 -3.13 -20.02 -11.96
C GLY A 164 -2.51 -18.84 -12.72
N ASP A 165 -2.06 -19.13 -13.95
CA ASP A 165 -1.37 -18.19 -14.83
C ASP A 165 -2.38 -17.41 -15.67
N VAL A 166 -2.89 -16.33 -15.08
CA VAL A 166 -3.88 -15.44 -15.70
C VAL A 166 -3.33 -14.02 -15.87
N ALA A 167 -3.80 -13.33 -16.91
CA ALA A 167 -3.47 -11.93 -17.11
C ALA A 167 -4.32 -11.02 -16.19
N PRO A 168 -3.80 -9.86 -15.77
CA PRO A 168 -4.60 -8.87 -15.05
C PRO A 168 -5.75 -8.36 -15.93
N LYS A 169 -6.93 -8.13 -15.34
CA LYS A 169 -8.09 -7.53 -16.01
C LYS A 169 -7.89 -6.04 -16.30
N ARG A 170 -7.11 -5.35 -15.46
CA ARG A 170 -6.75 -3.94 -15.58
C ARG A 170 -5.36 -3.72 -15.01
N THR A 171 -4.63 -2.76 -15.56
CA THR A 171 -3.30 -2.37 -15.09
C THR A 171 -3.19 -0.86 -15.00
N ILE A 172 -3.10 -0.33 -13.78
CA ILE A 172 -2.82 1.10 -13.55
C ILE A 172 -1.31 1.24 -13.47
N SER A 173 -0.71 1.80 -14.53
CA SER A 173 0.74 1.95 -14.65
C SER A 173 1.11 3.03 -15.65
N GLY A 174 2.33 3.56 -15.57
CA GLY A 174 2.85 4.53 -16.52
C GLY A 174 3.25 5.87 -15.89
N PRO A 175 3.84 6.79 -16.66
CA PRO A 175 4.37 8.06 -16.14
C PRO A 175 3.35 8.96 -15.45
N MET A 176 2.13 9.09 -15.98
CA MET A 176 1.08 9.97 -15.44
C MET A 176 0.55 9.50 -14.10
N THR A 177 0.60 8.21 -13.82
CA THR A 177 0.23 7.68 -12.50
C THR A 177 1.13 8.18 -11.36
N GLY A 178 2.40 8.52 -11.65
CA GLY A 178 3.40 8.73 -10.60
C GLY A 178 3.78 7.46 -9.82
N VAL A 179 3.22 6.29 -10.17
CA VAL A 179 3.56 4.98 -9.59
C VAL A 179 4.80 4.35 -10.23
N LEU A 180 5.56 5.12 -11.03
CA LEU A 180 6.94 4.76 -11.40
C LEU A 180 7.91 4.79 -10.20
N GLY A 181 7.48 5.40 -9.09
CA GLY A 181 8.25 5.49 -7.85
C GLY A 181 8.20 4.25 -6.96
N ARG A 182 8.91 4.33 -5.84
CA ARG A 182 8.99 3.23 -4.87
C ARG A 182 7.71 3.19 -4.03
N PHE A 183 6.65 2.57 -4.52
CA PHE A 183 5.42 2.33 -3.74
C PHE A 183 5.51 1.04 -2.93
N ARG A 184 4.70 0.93 -1.87
CA ARG A 184 4.66 -0.27 -1.03
C ARG A 184 3.24 -0.75 -0.78
N GLN A 185 2.54 -0.15 0.18
CA GLN A 185 1.24 -0.63 0.60
C GLN A 185 0.12 0.01 -0.22
N LEU A 186 -0.89 -0.78 -0.51
CA LEU A 186 -2.16 -0.32 -1.07
C LEU A 186 -3.30 -0.71 -0.12
N SER A 187 -4.37 0.06 -0.14
CA SER A 187 -5.64 -0.23 0.54
C SER A 187 -6.80 0.14 -0.39
N VAL A 188 -7.95 -0.50 -0.23
CA VAL A 188 -9.14 -0.23 -1.05
C VAL A 188 -10.31 0.14 -0.17
N ASP A 189 -11.09 1.13 -0.58
CA ASP A 189 -12.42 1.45 -0.06
C ASP A 189 -13.45 0.84 -1.03
N PRO A 190 -14.00 -0.35 -0.71
CA PRO A 190 -14.93 -1.04 -1.59
C PRO A 190 -16.26 -0.30 -1.77
N GLU A 191 -16.71 0.43 -0.74
CA GLU A 191 -17.98 1.17 -0.76
C GLU A 191 -17.95 2.29 -1.80
N ARG A 192 -16.79 2.90 -2.01
CA ARG A 192 -16.59 4.02 -2.94
C ARG A 192 -15.81 3.65 -4.20
N GLY A 193 -15.36 2.40 -4.31
CA GLY A 193 -14.53 1.92 -5.40
C GLY A 193 -13.22 2.70 -5.53
N LYS A 194 -12.54 2.99 -4.40
CA LYS A 194 -11.29 3.78 -4.39
C LYS A 194 -10.09 2.94 -4.01
N ILE A 195 -8.97 3.19 -4.68
CA ILE A 195 -7.68 2.57 -4.40
C ILE A 195 -6.76 3.63 -3.82
N TYR A 196 -6.22 3.39 -2.64
CA TYR A 196 -5.23 4.22 -1.97
C TYR A 196 -3.86 3.56 -2.09
N LEU A 197 -2.87 4.27 -2.61
CA LEU A 197 -1.49 3.75 -2.72
C LEU A 197 -0.51 4.67 -2.01
N ALA A 198 0.32 4.08 -1.14
CA ALA A 198 1.45 4.76 -0.51
C ALA A 198 2.69 4.70 -1.40
N VAL A 199 3.14 5.88 -1.84
CA VAL A 199 4.36 6.07 -2.65
C VAL A 199 5.44 6.72 -1.78
N GLN A 200 6.59 6.06 -1.68
CA GLN A 200 7.75 6.58 -0.94
C GLN A 200 8.47 7.64 -1.78
N SER A 201 9.20 8.54 -1.11
CA SER A 201 10.23 9.34 -1.79
C SER A 201 11.12 8.43 -2.60
N PHE A 202 11.50 8.89 -3.78
CA PHE A 202 12.71 8.37 -4.39
C PHE A 202 13.87 8.68 -3.44
N ARG A 203 14.42 7.66 -2.77
CA ARG A 203 15.83 7.76 -2.42
C ARG A 203 16.53 7.87 -3.76
N ALA A 204 17.21 8.98 -4.02
CA ALA A 204 18.25 8.98 -5.03
C ALA A 204 19.26 7.89 -4.63
N GLN A 205 19.04 6.65 -5.08
CA GLN A 205 20.19 5.91 -5.58
C GLN A 205 20.71 6.78 -6.70
N GLN A 206 21.97 7.22 -6.61
CA GLN A 206 22.54 8.06 -7.64
C GLN A 206 22.18 7.44 -9.00
N PRO A 207 21.45 8.17 -9.86
CA PRO A 207 21.01 7.61 -11.13
C PRO A 207 22.27 7.17 -11.88
N THR A 208 22.27 5.94 -12.39
CA THR A 208 23.26 5.60 -13.40
C THR A 208 23.09 6.56 -14.58
N PRO A 209 24.17 6.90 -15.32
CA PRO A 209 24.10 7.87 -16.42
C PRO A 209 22.97 7.59 -17.43
N GLN A 210 22.62 6.31 -17.63
CA GLN A 210 21.49 5.89 -18.46
C GLN A 210 20.11 6.32 -17.91
N LYS A 211 19.85 6.14 -16.62
CA LYS A 211 18.57 6.55 -15.99
C LYS A 211 18.40 8.05 -15.92
N ALA A 212 19.51 8.80 -15.84
CA ALA A 212 19.48 10.26 -15.96
C ALA A 212 19.14 10.69 -17.39
N ALA A 213 19.56 9.96 -18.42
CA ALA A 213 19.18 10.25 -19.80
C ALA A 213 17.70 9.92 -20.09
N ASP A 214 17.16 8.84 -19.51
CA ASP A 214 15.79 8.38 -19.75
C ASP A 214 14.71 9.21 -19.01
N LEU A 215 15.09 9.94 -17.96
CA LEU A 215 14.18 10.82 -17.20
C LEU A 215 13.82 12.13 -17.93
N TYR A 216 14.49 12.48 -19.03
CA TYR A 216 14.39 13.81 -19.67
C TYR A 216 13.96 13.84 -21.15
N THR A 217 13.35 12.80 -21.71
CA THR A 217 12.94 12.81 -23.13
C THR A 217 11.47 13.16 -23.40
N ASN A 218 10.74 13.74 -22.43
CA ASN A 218 9.38 14.26 -22.68
C ASN A 218 9.37 15.80 -22.79
N GLU A 219 9.78 16.32 -23.95
CA GLU A 219 9.72 17.76 -24.27
C GLU A 219 8.29 18.35 -24.18
N ALA A 220 7.26 17.53 -24.43
CA ALA A 220 5.86 17.97 -24.38
C ALA A 220 5.40 18.25 -22.93
N SER A 221 5.84 17.43 -21.97
CA SER A 221 5.57 17.64 -20.54
C SER A 221 6.37 18.81 -19.96
N LEU A 222 7.63 18.99 -20.40
CA LEU A 222 8.46 20.14 -20.05
C LEU A 222 7.87 21.48 -20.54
N LYS A 223 7.25 21.50 -21.73
CA LYS A 223 6.61 22.71 -22.27
C LYS A 223 5.38 23.13 -21.46
N LYS A 224 4.60 22.17 -20.97
CA LYS A 224 3.43 22.44 -20.10
C LYS A 224 3.82 22.88 -18.69
N LEU A 225 4.91 22.35 -18.14
CA LEU A 225 5.47 22.76 -16.85
C LEU A 225 6.09 24.17 -16.91
N ARG A 226 6.87 24.47 -17.96
CA ARG A 226 7.45 25.82 -18.17
C ARG A 226 6.38 26.90 -18.42
N ALA A 227 5.24 26.53 -18.99
CA ALA A 227 4.10 27.43 -19.14
C ALA A 227 3.34 27.66 -17.82
N ALA A 228 3.39 26.72 -16.88
CA ALA A 228 2.75 26.82 -15.56
C ALA A 228 3.61 27.54 -14.50
N GLU A 229 4.94 27.59 -14.68
CA GLU A 229 5.90 28.26 -13.78
C GLU A 229 6.05 29.78 -14.00
N GLY A 230 5.14 30.41 -14.76
CA GLY A 230 5.12 31.86 -15.00
C GLY A 230 4.72 32.74 -13.81
N LEU A 231 4.91 32.30 -12.55
CA LEU A 231 4.60 33.10 -11.37
C LEU A 231 5.81 33.20 -10.42
N GLN A 232 6.37 34.41 -10.43
CA GLN A 232 7.24 35.07 -9.44
C GLN A 232 8.69 34.59 -9.32
N ARG A 233 9.53 35.20 -10.17
CA ARG A 233 10.92 35.54 -9.84
C ARG A 233 10.91 36.58 -8.71
N GLY A 234 11.29 36.16 -7.51
CA GLY A 234 11.73 37.02 -6.41
C GLY A 234 13.05 36.47 -5.90
N GLU A 235 14.12 37.25 -6.01
CA GLU A 235 15.45 36.89 -5.53
C GLU A 235 15.43 36.61 -4.03
N VAL A 236 15.91 35.43 -3.62
CA VAL A 236 16.26 35.18 -2.21
C VAL A 236 17.72 34.75 -2.16
N GLY A 237 18.52 35.65 -1.57
CA GLY A 237 19.95 35.48 -1.38
C GLY A 237 20.32 34.27 -0.53
N GLN A 238 21.51 33.76 -0.80
CA GLN A 238 22.15 32.66 -0.08
C GLN A 238 22.22 32.96 1.42
N ARG A 239 21.51 32.18 2.23
CA ARG A 239 21.84 31.96 3.64
C ARG A 239 22.18 30.49 3.85
N ALA A 240 23.41 30.23 4.26
CA ALA A 240 23.84 28.93 4.74
C ALA A 240 23.00 28.55 5.98
N GLY A 241 22.39 27.35 5.95
CA GLY A 241 21.61 26.81 7.07
C GLY A 241 20.14 26.47 6.80
N ALA A 242 19.60 26.75 5.61
CA ALA A 242 18.22 26.37 5.27
C ALA A 242 18.11 24.89 4.89
N VAL A 243 17.19 24.16 5.53
CA VAL A 243 16.77 22.81 5.16
C VAL A 243 16.34 22.85 3.68
N LYS A 244 17.04 22.10 2.82
CA LYS A 244 16.64 21.92 1.41
C LYS A 244 15.25 21.26 1.41
N ILE A 245 14.21 22.04 1.16
CA ILE A 245 12.88 21.52 0.86
C ILE A 245 13.04 20.67 -0.41
N PRO A 246 12.73 19.36 -0.38
CA PRO A 246 12.78 18.52 -1.58
C PRO A 246 11.88 19.15 -2.65
N ARG A 247 12.37 19.26 -3.89
CA ARG A 247 11.54 19.76 -5.00
C ARG A 247 10.27 18.91 -5.06
N LEU A 248 9.11 19.52 -5.30
CA LEU A 248 7.79 18.86 -5.32
C LEU A 248 7.70 17.56 -6.16
N LEU A 249 8.66 17.34 -7.06
CA LEU A 249 8.77 16.16 -7.93
C LEU A 249 9.48 14.96 -7.28
N GLU A 250 10.18 15.12 -6.16
CA GLU A 250 10.95 14.06 -5.48
C GLU A 250 10.25 13.49 -4.23
N ALA A 251 9.24 14.21 -3.74
CA ALA A 251 8.45 13.80 -2.59
C ALA A 251 7.50 12.65 -2.96
N GLY A 252 7.48 11.60 -2.15
CA GLY A 252 6.44 10.59 -2.24
C GLY A 252 5.07 11.16 -1.85
N PHE A 253 4.03 10.38 -2.08
CA PHE A 253 2.65 10.81 -1.93
C PHE A 253 1.73 9.64 -1.58
N ILE A 254 0.54 9.95 -1.08
CA ILE A 254 -0.59 9.00 -1.13
C ILE A 254 -1.44 9.42 -2.32
N GLY A 255 -1.63 8.51 -3.26
CA GLY A 255 -2.48 8.73 -4.43
C GLY A 255 -3.78 7.94 -4.30
N VAL A 256 -4.86 8.48 -4.87
CA VAL A 256 -6.16 7.82 -4.92
C VAL A 256 -6.63 7.65 -6.36
N TRP A 257 -6.97 6.41 -6.74
CA TRP A 257 -7.52 6.04 -8.05
C TRP A 257 -8.92 5.45 -7.90
N ASP A 258 -9.63 5.33 -9.02
CA ASP A 258 -10.85 4.54 -9.10
C ASP A 258 -10.53 3.06 -9.37
N ILE A 259 -11.34 2.17 -8.82
CA ILE A 259 -11.21 0.71 -9.02
C ILE A 259 -11.34 0.29 -10.50
N ASN A 260 -11.93 1.16 -11.32
CA ASN A 260 -12.13 0.94 -12.75
C ASN A 260 -11.10 1.65 -13.63
N ASP A 261 -10.17 2.42 -13.06
CA ASP A 261 -9.10 3.04 -13.84
C ASP A 261 -8.21 1.95 -14.49
N ASP A 262 -7.76 2.20 -15.72
CA ASP A 262 -6.92 1.30 -16.52
C ASP A 262 -5.95 2.10 -17.39
N GLY A 263 -4.70 1.66 -17.48
CA GLY A 263 -3.62 2.34 -18.19
C GLY A 263 -2.93 3.46 -17.38
N ASP A 264 -2.42 4.46 -18.10
CA ASP A 264 -1.64 5.56 -17.55
C ASP A 264 -2.52 6.72 -17.07
N VAL A 265 -3.23 6.48 -15.97
CA VAL A 265 -4.21 7.40 -15.41
C VAL A 265 -3.64 8.12 -14.17
N PRO A 266 -3.63 9.47 -14.13
CA PRO A 266 -3.17 10.19 -12.95
C PRO A 266 -4.10 9.96 -11.75
N PRO A 267 -3.57 10.01 -10.51
CA PRO A 267 -4.39 9.91 -9.32
C PRO A 267 -5.41 11.06 -9.27
N ARG A 268 -6.64 10.73 -8.89
CA ARG A 268 -7.76 11.67 -8.76
C ARG A 268 -7.62 12.56 -7.54
N MET A 269 -6.98 12.05 -6.49
CA MET A 269 -6.68 12.79 -5.27
C MET A 269 -5.26 12.46 -4.80
N ILE A 270 -4.59 13.43 -4.19
CA ILE A 270 -3.20 13.29 -3.75
C ILE A 270 -2.98 13.96 -2.40
N ILE A 271 -2.32 13.26 -1.48
CA ILE A 271 -1.71 13.84 -0.27
C ILE A 271 -0.20 13.91 -0.51
N ARG A 272 0.35 15.13 -0.61
CA ARG A 272 1.78 15.37 -0.85
C ARG A 272 2.23 16.75 -0.41
N GLY A 273 3.54 16.97 -0.41
CA GLY A 273 4.15 18.30 -0.37
C GLY A 273 4.66 18.71 1.02
N PRO A 274 5.39 19.84 1.10
CA PRO A 274 6.06 20.29 2.32
C PRO A 274 5.09 20.53 3.48
N GLU A 275 3.87 20.99 3.20
CA GLU A 275 2.82 21.22 4.20
C GLU A 275 2.35 19.92 4.86
N SER A 276 2.41 18.79 4.13
CA SER A 276 2.13 17.47 4.71
C SER A 276 3.23 16.99 5.66
N ARG A 277 4.37 17.70 5.72
CA ARG A 277 5.59 17.31 6.47
C ARG A 277 6.11 15.91 6.14
N SER A 278 5.66 15.33 5.02
CA SER A 278 6.04 13.99 4.58
C SER A 278 6.95 14.06 3.38
N THR A 279 8.08 13.34 3.43
CA THR A 279 8.89 13.07 2.25
C THR A 279 8.34 11.91 1.42
N GLY A 280 7.33 11.18 1.90
CA GLY A 280 6.70 10.05 1.20
C GLY A 280 6.32 8.90 2.13
N PHE A 281 5.43 8.02 1.68
CA PHE A 281 4.72 7.10 2.57
C PHE A 281 5.09 5.65 2.28
N GLY A 282 5.35 4.88 3.35
CA GLY A 282 5.59 3.45 3.27
C GLY A 282 4.33 2.60 3.49
N GLY A 283 3.29 3.20 4.08
CA GLY A 283 2.01 2.56 4.37
C GLY A 283 0.86 3.56 4.26
N VAL A 284 -0.32 3.07 3.92
CA VAL A 284 -1.57 3.83 3.93
C VAL A 284 -2.68 3.00 4.57
N ALA A 285 -3.46 3.63 5.43
CA ALA A 285 -4.72 3.13 5.95
C ALA A 285 -5.71 4.29 5.99
N PHE A 286 -6.99 4.02 6.20
CA PHE A 286 -8.01 5.07 6.25
C PHE A 286 -9.19 4.64 7.12
N ASN A 287 -9.95 5.63 7.59
CA ASN A 287 -11.18 5.46 8.35
C ASN A 287 -12.26 6.36 7.70
N PRO A 288 -13.10 5.81 6.80
CA PRO A 288 -14.08 6.61 6.05
C PRO A 288 -15.16 7.23 6.93
N ALA A 289 -15.51 6.58 8.04
CA ALA A 289 -16.58 7.03 8.94
C ALA A 289 -16.27 8.41 9.55
N ASP A 290 -14.98 8.69 9.73
CA ASP A 290 -14.50 9.92 10.32
C ASP A 290 -13.71 10.80 9.34
N GLY A 291 -13.65 10.40 8.07
CA GLY A 291 -12.95 11.14 7.04
C GLY A 291 -11.43 11.15 7.20
N GLU A 292 -10.83 10.11 7.78
CA GLU A 292 -9.40 10.10 8.11
C GLU A 292 -8.58 9.26 7.12
N VAL A 293 -7.41 9.78 6.73
CA VAL A 293 -6.37 9.02 6.02
C VAL A 293 -5.11 8.98 6.87
N TYR A 294 -4.54 7.80 7.03
CA TYR A 294 -3.32 7.56 7.79
C TYR A 294 -2.16 7.25 6.84
N GLY A 295 -1.08 8.01 6.94
CA GLY A 295 0.15 7.79 6.20
C GLY A 295 1.29 7.38 7.13
N VAL A 296 1.88 6.21 6.92
CA VAL A 296 3.03 5.72 7.72
C VAL A 296 4.34 6.12 7.05
N GLY A 297 5.28 6.66 7.83
CA GLY A 297 6.56 7.16 7.33
C GLY A 297 6.49 8.65 6.98
N GLY A 298 7.31 9.10 6.03
CA GLY A 298 7.43 10.52 5.66
C GLY A 298 8.73 11.18 6.10
N GLY A 299 9.77 10.40 6.40
CA GLY A 299 11.00 10.93 7.02
C GLY A 299 10.88 11.11 8.54
N ILE A 300 9.73 10.71 9.10
CA ILE A 300 9.46 10.66 10.54
C ILE A 300 9.36 9.20 11.00
N ASN A 301 9.73 8.93 12.26
CA ASN A 301 9.51 7.64 12.91
C ASN A 301 8.10 7.62 13.53
N GLY A 302 7.07 7.74 12.68
CA GLY A 302 5.67 7.80 13.10
C GLY A 302 4.70 7.67 11.94
N PHE A 303 3.43 7.96 12.21
CA PHE A 303 2.39 8.12 11.20
C PHE A 303 1.77 9.51 11.28
N LEU A 304 1.21 9.95 10.16
CA LEU A 304 0.47 11.21 10.02
C LEU A 304 -0.99 10.88 9.78
N THR A 305 -1.87 11.60 10.47
CA THR A 305 -3.32 11.53 10.24
C THR A 305 -3.77 12.78 9.51
N TYR A 306 -4.55 12.61 8.44
CA TYR A 306 -5.13 13.67 7.65
C TYR A 306 -6.65 13.59 7.75
N LEU A 307 -7.29 14.70 8.11
CA LEU A 307 -8.74 14.82 8.07
C LEU A 307 -9.16 15.34 6.68
N LEU A 308 -9.70 14.44 5.87
CA LEU A 308 -10.03 14.63 4.46
C LEU A 308 -11.42 14.02 4.14
N PRO A 309 -12.52 14.54 4.72
CA PRO A 309 -13.86 14.00 4.49
C PRO A 309 -14.24 13.96 2.99
N GLN A 310 -13.71 14.89 2.19
CA GLN A 310 -13.91 14.95 0.74
C GLN A 310 -13.35 13.73 -0.01
N PHE A 311 -12.42 12.97 0.58
CA PHE A 311 -11.94 11.71 -0.01
C PHE A 311 -13.00 10.59 0.10
N PHE A 312 -14.02 10.79 0.92
CA PHE A 312 -15.05 9.81 1.27
C PHE A 312 -16.47 10.28 0.94
N GLU A 313 -16.61 11.24 0.03
CA GLU A 313 -17.92 11.58 -0.53
C GLU A 313 -18.46 10.40 -1.35
N LYS A 314 -19.71 9.99 -1.09
CA LYS A 314 -20.35 8.93 -1.86
C LYS A 314 -20.69 9.46 -3.26
N PRO A 315 -20.54 8.65 -4.32
CA PRO A 315 -21.04 9.03 -5.64
C PRO A 315 -22.53 9.37 -5.53
N SER A 316 -22.94 10.57 -5.97
CA SER A 316 -24.36 10.92 -6.04
C SER A 316 -25.07 9.91 -6.94
N VAL A 317 -26.11 9.23 -6.44
CA VAL A 317 -26.98 8.40 -7.28
C VAL A 317 -27.59 9.34 -8.31
N ARG A 318 -27.19 9.22 -9.58
CA ARG A 318 -27.91 9.88 -10.67
C ARG A 318 -29.27 9.20 -10.75
N THR A 319 -30.28 9.75 -10.07
CA THR A 319 -31.66 9.49 -10.43
C THR A 319 -31.84 10.02 -11.83
N SER A 320 -31.94 9.12 -12.81
CA SER A 320 -32.46 9.44 -14.14
C SER A 320 -33.93 9.81 -13.99
N ALA A 321 -34.19 11.04 -13.54
CA ALA A 321 -35.48 11.67 -13.73
C ALA A 321 -35.56 11.97 -15.22
N GLY A 322 -36.33 11.14 -15.94
CA GLY A 322 -36.54 11.27 -17.36
C GLY A 322 -37.11 12.63 -17.72
N ARG A 323 -36.70 13.12 -18.88
CA ARG A 323 -37.49 13.94 -19.80
C ARG A 323 -37.05 13.62 -21.22
#